data_AF-A0A0D2G2N3-F1
#
_entry.id   AF-A0A0D2G2N3-F1
#
_cell.length_a   1.000
_cell.length_b   1.000
_cell.length_c   1.000
_cell.angle_alpha   90.00
_cell.angle_beta   90.00
_cell.angle_gamma   90.00
#
_symmetry.space_group_name_H-M   'P 1'
#
loop_
_entity.id
_entity.type
_entity.pdbx_description
1 polymer ?
#
loop_
_entity_poly.entity_id
_entity_poly.type
_entity_poly.pdbx_seq_one_letter_code
_entity_poly.pdbx_strand_id
1 'polypeptide(L)'
;MYTTPSKRVINKTTTICPACGTQLLAVRRALSSSPTLWAKRERTPKHVKQAKVKPSGLLSRLGAPEPTDIRRRLREKPVYIAPELVTGLQKLGFSSIPAVVDVLRHLNYEVVRLLPTIVIQAITTQQRFTQIAEQELDSGEAALMRDPKVVRKAFHLLGRNYFLQQNRQGQEGLNALRAAFLAGEVDAGVEAAAAEVMVNTSRVELGASSMSGPLLSALLFDFVKKRALARADWRAMTLYLKEMSRVPGTEASARDNYKLARELFDMLEPSKELALENTQYLRRFEPPWKILYQAAVAYLAHVPKGSAEHDEVQADIETALRDGIHKYSDPGAVAPALRQQHVVPWHSAEWVDLASQAAAAGVQDAAFDLAMYHLRKAGWRPRKEGTTPTDWTGIEWLAVSAALSAPDVQKMVQSRYLGLAHLLREHGYLADGYAWMKFAKQNAAEAGLDPDKEWENFIHDFELAWEKAEKDNEMNKYIQHSDKFFAPYLDERDK
;
A
#
# COMPACT_ATOMS: atom_id res chain seq x y z
N MET A 1 1.97 34.48 -6.90
CA MET A 1 2.83 33.81 -7.90
C MET A 1 2.10 32.58 -8.41
N TYR A 2 1.76 32.58 -9.70
CA TYR A 2 1.00 31.52 -10.35
C TYR A 2 1.90 30.30 -10.56
N THR A 3 1.57 29.16 -9.95
CA THR A 3 2.20 27.88 -10.24
C THR A 3 1.56 27.29 -11.49
N THR A 4 2.41 27.01 -12.49
CA THR A 4 2.06 26.38 -13.76
C THR A 4 1.53 24.95 -13.57
N PRO A 5 0.65 24.45 -14.46
CA PRO A 5 0.11 23.10 -14.36
C PRO A 5 1.19 22.07 -14.72
N SER A 6 1.62 21.30 -13.73
CA SER A 6 2.57 20.19 -13.90
C SER A 6 1.97 19.06 -14.74
N LYS A 7 2.79 18.56 -15.68
CA LYS A 7 2.45 17.52 -16.66
C LYS A 7 2.10 16.19 -15.97
N ARG A 8 1.22 15.41 -16.63
CA ARG A 8 0.78 14.06 -16.21
C ARG A 8 1.97 13.17 -15.80
N VAL A 9 1.96 12.67 -14.57
CA VAL A 9 2.76 11.49 -14.20
C VAL A 9 1.93 10.25 -14.56
N ILE A 10 2.19 9.72 -15.74
CA ILE A 10 2.00 8.29 -15.99
C ILE A 10 3.36 7.71 -15.61
N ASN A 11 3.44 6.71 -14.72
CA ASN A 11 4.68 5.97 -14.51
C ASN A 11 4.97 5.18 -15.80
N LYS A 12 5.61 5.89 -16.71
CA LYS A 12 6.08 5.43 -18.00
C LYS A 12 7.53 5.09 -17.77
N THR A 13 7.79 3.87 -17.38
CA THR A 13 9.18 3.41 -17.40
C THR A 13 9.51 3.10 -18.85
N THR A 14 10.50 3.79 -19.38
CA THR A 14 11.01 3.49 -20.72
C THR A 14 12.02 2.37 -20.58
N THR A 15 11.73 1.21 -21.16
CA THR A 15 12.68 0.11 -21.27
C THR A 15 13.24 0.10 -22.69
N ILE A 16 14.50 -0.29 -22.87
CA ILE A 16 15.08 -0.51 -24.20
C ILE A 16 14.98 -1.99 -24.51
N CYS A 17 14.46 -2.35 -25.68
CA CYS A 17 14.68 -3.68 -26.23
C CYS A 17 16.16 -3.78 -26.65
N PRO A 18 17.01 -4.57 -25.97
CA PRO A 18 18.44 -4.64 -26.26
C PRO A 18 18.72 -5.19 -27.67
N ALA A 19 17.81 -6.03 -28.21
CA ALA A 19 17.98 -6.63 -29.53
C ALA A 19 17.86 -5.63 -30.69
N CYS A 20 17.18 -4.50 -30.50
CA CYS A 20 16.93 -3.53 -31.59
C CYS A 20 17.02 -2.06 -31.17
N GLY A 21 17.42 -1.77 -29.93
CA GLY A 21 17.53 -0.40 -29.41
C GLY A 21 16.20 0.36 -29.33
N THR A 22 15.06 -0.32 -29.55
CA THR A 22 13.76 0.34 -29.63
C THR A 22 13.23 0.63 -28.24
N GLN A 23 12.80 1.88 -28.03
CA GLN A 23 12.19 2.32 -26.78
C GLN A 23 10.80 1.70 -26.61
N LEU A 24 10.66 0.84 -25.61
CA LEU A 24 9.40 0.28 -25.18
C LEU A 24 8.89 1.07 -23.97
N LEU A 25 7.63 1.50 -24.07
CA LEU A 25 6.94 2.19 -23.00
C LEU A 25 6.29 1.15 -22.09
N ALA A 26 6.97 0.79 -20.99
CA ALA A 26 6.35 0.05 -19.91
C ALA A 26 5.43 1.02 -19.13
N VAL A 27 4.14 0.96 -19.44
CA VAL A 27 3.14 1.72 -18.69
C VAL A 27 2.82 0.94 -17.43
N ARG A 28 3.41 1.34 -16.31
CA ARG A 28 2.93 0.90 -15.00
C ARG A 28 1.56 1.54 -14.81
N ARG A 29 0.49 0.76 -15.00
CA ARG A 29 -0.77 1.05 -14.30
C ARG A 29 -0.52 0.70 -12.85
N ALA A 30 0.11 1.61 -12.13
CA ALA A 30 -0.05 1.60 -10.69
C ALA A 30 -1.56 1.60 -10.43
N LEU A 31 -2.07 0.56 -9.77
CA LEU A 31 -3.32 0.67 -9.02
C LEU A 31 -3.13 1.60 -7.81
N SER A 32 -2.19 2.56 -7.87
CA SER A 32 -1.98 3.56 -6.85
C SER A 32 -3.08 4.61 -6.98
N SER A 33 -3.80 4.74 -5.88
CA SER A 33 -4.66 5.86 -5.56
C SER A 33 -3.82 7.09 -5.21
N SER A 34 -3.01 7.60 -6.15
CA SER A 34 -2.29 8.86 -5.93
C SER A 34 -3.16 10.08 -6.30
N PRO A 35 -3.17 11.16 -5.48
CA PRO A 35 -3.95 12.37 -5.70
C PRO A 35 -3.68 13.10 -7.02
N THR A 36 -2.53 12.90 -7.68
CA THR A 36 -2.13 13.60 -8.91
C THR A 36 -2.82 13.11 -10.19
N LEU A 37 -3.65 12.05 -10.11
CA LEU A 37 -4.66 11.72 -11.14
C LEU A 37 -5.88 12.65 -11.12
N TRP A 38 -5.85 13.71 -10.30
CA TRP A 38 -6.93 14.68 -10.06
C TRP A 38 -7.52 15.30 -11.34
N ALA A 39 -6.72 15.66 -12.33
CA ALA A 39 -7.20 16.54 -13.41
C ALA A 39 -7.92 15.84 -14.59
N LYS A 40 -8.04 14.51 -14.63
CA LYS A 40 -8.76 13.80 -15.70
C LYS A 40 -9.84 12.82 -15.26
N ARG A 41 -10.12 12.75 -13.95
CA ARG A 41 -11.19 11.91 -13.36
C ARG A 41 -12.34 12.71 -12.77
N GLU A 42 -12.42 14.01 -13.02
CA GLU A 42 -13.60 14.85 -12.71
C GLU A 42 -14.80 14.59 -13.63
N ARG A 43 -14.66 13.74 -14.66
CA ARG A 43 -15.86 13.24 -15.35
C ARG A 43 -16.48 12.15 -14.49
N THR A 44 -17.52 12.54 -13.74
CA THR A 44 -18.59 11.64 -13.33
C THR A 44 -18.85 10.64 -14.46
N PRO A 45 -18.83 9.33 -14.20
CA PRO A 45 -19.11 8.35 -15.24
C PRO A 45 -20.47 8.69 -15.86
N LYS A 46 -20.50 8.97 -17.17
CA LYS A 46 -21.68 9.41 -17.93
C LYS A 46 -22.88 8.45 -17.85
N HIS A 47 -22.71 7.27 -17.23
CA HIS A 47 -23.71 6.20 -17.19
C HIS A 47 -24.05 5.67 -15.79
N VAL A 48 -23.59 6.30 -14.70
CA VAL A 48 -24.23 6.03 -13.40
C VAL A 48 -25.46 6.90 -13.32
N LYS A 49 -26.61 6.35 -13.74
CA LYS A 49 -27.91 6.94 -13.40
C LYS A 49 -27.92 7.05 -11.87
N GLN A 50 -27.88 8.28 -11.35
CA GLN A 50 -28.36 8.53 -10.00
C GLN A 50 -29.68 7.78 -9.86
N ALA A 51 -29.84 6.99 -8.81
CA ALA A 51 -31.13 6.41 -8.49
C ALA A 51 -32.10 7.59 -8.34
N LYS A 52 -32.91 7.84 -9.38
CA LYS A 52 -34.09 8.69 -9.26
C LYS A 52 -34.99 7.94 -8.31
N VAL A 53 -34.89 8.27 -7.03
CA VAL A 53 -35.95 7.99 -6.06
C VAL A 53 -37.19 8.63 -6.70
N LYS A 54 -38.14 7.80 -7.14
CA LYS A 54 -39.41 8.31 -7.66
C LYS A 54 -40.01 9.14 -6.53
N PRO A 55 -40.20 10.46 -6.70
CA PRO A 55 -40.95 11.22 -5.72
C PRO A 55 -42.35 10.61 -5.70
N SER A 56 -42.80 10.18 -4.52
CA SER A 56 -44.22 9.92 -4.30
C SER A 56 -44.97 11.18 -4.72
N GLY A 57 -45.81 11.05 -5.74
CA GLY A 57 -46.33 12.17 -6.49
C GLY A 57 -47.26 13.03 -5.64
N LEU A 58 -46.85 14.26 -5.36
CA LEU A 58 -47.76 15.41 -5.17
C LEU A 58 -47.09 16.80 -5.06
N LEU A 59 -45.76 16.94 -5.15
CA LEU A 59 -45.08 18.25 -4.92
C LEU A 59 -44.09 18.67 -6.03
N SER A 60 -44.37 18.39 -7.30
CA SER A 60 -43.49 18.76 -8.43
C SER A 60 -43.68 20.20 -8.95
N ARG A 61 -43.83 21.20 -8.07
CA ARG A 61 -43.99 22.62 -8.48
C ARG A 61 -43.11 23.65 -7.79
N LEU A 62 -42.11 23.25 -7.00
CA LEU A 62 -41.13 24.18 -6.46
C LEU A 62 -39.79 23.96 -7.15
N GLY A 63 -39.24 25.04 -7.70
CA GLY A 63 -37.93 25.07 -8.34
C GLY A 63 -36.84 24.51 -7.44
N ALA A 64 -35.72 24.10 -8.03
CA ALA A 64 -34.57 23.62 -7.29
C ALA A 64 -34.25 24.61 -6.15
N PRO A 65 -34.17 24.16 -4.89
CA PRO A 65 -33.95 25.06 -3.76
C PRO A 65 -32.60 25.76 -3.94
N GLU A 66 -32.57 27.06 -3.65
CA GLU A 66 -31.34 27.84 -3.60
C GLU A 66 -30.31 27.16 -2.67
N PRO A 67 -29.01 27.25 -2.97
CA PRO A 67 -27.98 26.66 -2.13
C PRO A 67 -28.02 27.28 -0.73
N THR A 68 -28.18 26.44 0.29
CA THR A 68 -28.14 26.87 1.70
C THR A 68 -26.78 27.45 2.07
N ASP A 69 -26.77 28.30 3.10
CA ASP A 69 -25.61 29.08 3.53
C ASP A 69 -24.42 28.17 3.94
N ILE A 70 -24.71 26.94 4.37
CA ILE A 70 -23.73 25.90 4.68
C ILE A 70 -22.99 25.40 3.42
N ARG A 71 -23.71 25.15 2.31
CA ARG A 71 -23.08 24.79 1.01
C ARG A 71 -22.19 25.90 0.47
N ARG A 72 -22.56 27.15 0.73
CA ARG A 72 -21.78 28.34 0.37
C ARG A 72 -20.51 28.48 1.21
N ARG A 73 -20.59 28.22 2.52
CA ARG A 73 -19.44 28.26 3.46
C ARG A 73 -18.44 27.14 3.24
N LEU A 74 -18.91 25.96 2.84
CA LEU A 74 -18.09 24.76 2.75
C LEU A 74 -17.22 24.66 1.47
N ARG A 75 -17.45 25.48 0.41
CA ARG A 75 -16.80 25.31 -0.93
C ARG A 75 -16.68 23.83 -1.33
N GLU A 76 -17.69 23.04 -0.98
CA GLU A 76 -17.45 21.61 -0.77
C GLU A 76 -17.56 20.85 -2.08
N LYS A 77 -16.59 19.96 -2.30
CA LYS A 77 -16.70 18.96 -3.35
C LYS A 77 -17.93 18.10 -3.10
N PRO A 78 -18.73 17.79 -4.14
CA PRO A 78 -19.86 16.89 -3.99
C PRO A 78 -19.38 15.53 -3.48
N VAL A 79 -20.00 15.05 -2.40
CA VAL A 79 -19.73 13.72 -1.84
C VAL A 79 -20.68 12.72 -2.46
N TYR A 80 -20.13 11.61 -2.92
CA TYR A 80 -20.92 10.44 -3.31
C TYR A 80 -21.52 9.81 -2.04
N ILE A 81 -22.84 9.70 -2.02
CA ILE A 81 -23.62 9.08 -0.94
C ILE A 81 -23.87 7.63 -1.35
N ALA A 82 -23.18 6.69 -0.71
CA ALA A 82 -23.36 5.27 -1.01
C ALA A 82 -24.69 4.71 -0.47
N PRO A 83 -25.23 3.65 -1.09
CA PRO A 83 -26.44 2.98 -0.62
C PRO A 83 -26.37 2.56 0.86
N GLU A 84 -25.21 2.11 1.33
CA GLU A 84 -25.01 1.68 2.72
C GLU A 84 -25.18 2.87 3.69
N LEU A 85 -24.71 4.06 3.31
CA LEU A 85 -24.91 5.28 4.08
C LEU A 85 -26.39 5.69 4.08
N VAL A 86 -27.06 5.60 2.93
CA VAL A 86 -28.51 5.88 2.80
C VAL A 86 -29.31 4.96 3.72
N THR A 87 -29.16 3.65 3.56
CA THR A 87 -29.90 2.65 4.34
C THR A 87 -29.56 2.73 5.82
N GLY A 88 -28.29 2.98 6.16
CA GLY A 88 -27.84 3.15 7.54
C GLY A 88 -28.50 4.36 8.22
N LEU A 89 -28.50 5.52 7.57
CA LEU A 89 -29.15 6.73 8.09
C LEU A 89 -30.67 6.59 8.16
N GLN A 90 -31.30 5.93 7.17
CA GLN A 90 -32.73 5.61 7.22
C GLN A 90 -33.10 4.74 8.42
N LYS A 91 -32.28 3.74 8.74
CA LYS A 91 -32.46 2.90 9.94
C LYS A 91 -32.30 3.67 11.26
N LEU A 92 -31.60 4.80 11.24
CA LEU A 92 -31.47 5.70 12.39
C LEU A 92 -32.64 6.69 12.51
N GLY A 93 -33.58 6.68 11.56
CA GLY A 93 -34.78 7.53 11.57
C GLY A 93 -34.70 8.74 10.64
N PHE A 94 -33.62 8.90 9.88
CA PHE A 94 -33.48 10.01 8.94
C PHE A 94 -34.19 9.74 7.60
N SER A 95 -34.85 10.74 7.08
CA SER A 95 -35.59 10.77 5.82
C SER A 95 -34.94 11.69 4.79
N SER A 96 -34.38 12.84 5.21
CA SER A 96 -33.75 13.85 4.36
C SER A 96 -32.24 13.57 4.14
N ILE A 97 -31.92 12.38 3.62
CA ILE A 97 -30.53 11.86 3.58
C ILE A 97 -29.47 12.87 3.06
N PRO A 98 -29.69 13.59 1.95
CA PRO A 98 -28.71 14.58 1.50
C PRO A 98 -28.46 15.71 2.50
N ALA A 99 -29.51 16.22 3.15
CA ALA A 99 -29.40 17.30 4.13
C ALA A 99 -28.70 16.82 5.41
N VAL A 100 -29.03 15.62 5.89
CA VAL A 100 -28.37 14.99 7.04
C VAL A 100 -26.89 14.77 6.78
N VAL A 101 -26.52 14.31 5.57
CA VAL A 101 -25.11 14.17 5.19
C VAL A 101 -24.41 15.52 5.16
N ASP A 102 -25.01 16.57 4.60
CA ASP A 102 -24.44 17.91 4.59
C ASP A 102 -24.21 18.45 6.02
N VAL A 103 -25.18 18.25 6.92
CA VAL A 103 -25.04 18.60 8.35
C VAL A 103 -23.91 17.80 9.01
N LEU A 104 -23.90 16.47 8.87
CA LEU A 104 -22.86 15.63 9.47
C LEU A 104 -21.46 15.98 8.98
N ARG A 105 -21.30 16.32 7.70
CA ARG A 105 -20.02 16.79 7.14
C ARG A 105 -19.60 18.12 7.75
N HIS A 106 -20.53 19.06 7.87
CA HIS A 106 -20.25 20.35 8.49
C HIS A 106 -19.84 20.19 9.95
N LEU A 107 -20.56 19.35 10.71
CA LEU A 107 -20.19 18.99 12.08
C LEU A 107 -18.80 18.35 12.12
N ASN A 108 -18.52 17.37 11.25
CA ASN A 108 -17.23 16.70 11.18
C ASN A 108 -16.07 17.68 10.91
N TYR A 109 -16.29 18.69 10.05
CA TYR A 109 -15.31 19.74 9.78
C TYR A 109 -15.06 20.66 10.98
N GLU A 110 -16.13 21.12 11.63
CA GLU A 110 -16.06 22.01 12.80
C GLU A 110 -15.37 21.33 14.00
N VAL A 111 -15.62 20.04 14.19
CA VAL A 111 -15.12 19.30 15.36
C VAL A 111 -13.70 18.74 15.21
N VAL A 112 -13.07 18.85 14.03
CA VAL A 112 -11.63 18.51 13.87
C VAL A 112 -10.74 19.32 14.81
N ARG A 113 -11.22 20.50 15.25
CA ARG A 113 -10.51 21.39 16.18
C ARG A 113 -10.71 21.02 17.66
N LEU A 114 -11.62 20.09 17.95
CA LEU A 114 -11.90 19.62 19.30
C LEU A 114 -11.15 18.33 19.60
N LEU A 115 -10.92 18.06 20.89
CA LEU A 115 -10.40 16.75 21.30
C LEU A 115 -11.43 15.66 20.91
N PRO A 116 -11.03 14.60 20.21
CA PRO A 116 -11.93 13.54 19.76
C PRO A 116 -12.83 12.94 20.86
N THR A 117 -12.38 12.95 22.12
CA THR A 117 -13.11 12.46 23.31
C THR A 117 -14.35 13.27 23.68
N ILE A 118 -14.37 14.56 23.33
CA ILE A 118 -15.49 15.46 23.67
C ILE A 118 -16.37 15.79 22.47
N VAL A 119 -16.02 15.33 21.27
CA VAL A 119 -16.68 15.72 20.00
C VAL A 119 -18.17 15.46 20.01
N ILE A 120 -18.61 14.24 20.31
CA ILE A 120 -20.04 13.89 20.26
C ILE A 120 -20.81 14.54 21.41
N GLN A 121 -20.19 14.68 22.59
CA GLN A 121 -20.79 15.45 23.68
C GLN A 121 -20.96 16.91 23.30
N ALA A 122 -19.95 17.52 22.67
CA ALA A 122 -20.02 18.90 22.21
C ALA A 122 -21.11 19.07 21.16
N ILE A 123 -21.15 18.20 20.13
CA ILE A 123 -22.17 18.22 19.06
C ILE A 123 -23.60 18.14 19.61
N THR A 124 -23.82 17.31 20.63
CA THR A 124 -25.18 17.05 21.15
C THR A 124 -25.64 18.04 22.21
N THR A 125 -24.71 18.76 22.86
CA THR A 125 -25.03 19.64 24.00
C THR A 125 -24.82 21.13 23.70
N GLN A 126 -23.88 21.49 22.82
CA GLN A 126 -23.61 22.90 22.56
C GLN A 126 -24.64 23.48 21.60
N GLN A 127 -25.22 24.61 22.01
CA GLN A 127 -26.28 25.29 21.26
C GLN A 127 -25.88 25.65 19.82
N ARG A 128 -24.59 25.91 19.58
CA ARG A 128 -24.06 26.18 18.24
C ARG A 128 -24.29 25.03 17.26
N PHE A 129 -24.06 23.78 17.68
CA PHE A 129 -24.23 22.60 16.82
C PHE A 129 -25.69 22.23 16.64
N THR A 130 -26.49 22.44 17.69
CA THR A 130 -27.94 22.33 17.64
C THR A 130 -28.54 23.28 16.60
N GLN A 131 -28.12 24.54 16.58
CA GLN A 131 -28.58 25.53 15.60
C GLN A 131 -28.25 25.12 14.15
N ILE A 132 -27.10 24.50 13.91
CA ILE A 132 -26.71 24.00 12.58
C ILE A 132 -27.68 22.90 12.12
N ALA A 133 -28.05 21.97 13.00
CA ALA A 133 -29.01 20.91 12.66
C ALA A 133 -30.43 21.48 12.44
N GLU A 134 -30.88 22.42 13.27
CA GLU A 134 -32.20 23.06 13.16
C GLU A 134 -32.35 23.98 11.94
N GLN A 135 -31.25 24.45 11.36
CA GLN A 135 -31.26 25.28 10.15
C GLN A 135 -31.52 24.49 8.87
N GLU A 136 -31.11 23.21 8.82
CA GLU A 136 -31.17 22.40 7.60
C GLU A 136 -32.12 21.20 7.68
N LEU A 137 -32.47 20.76 8.89
CA LEU A 137 -33.29 19.57 9.12
C LEU A 137 -34.64 19.92 9.73
N ASP A 138 -35.64 19.09 9.43
CA ASP A 138 -36.94 19.18 10.08
C ASP A 138 -36.81 18.92 11.59
N SER A 139 -37.74 19.46 12.38
CA SER A 139 -37.68 19.42 13.85
C SER A 139 -37.51 18.01 14.45
N GLY A 140 -38.07 16.99 13.80
CA GLY A 140 -37.90 15.59 14.19
C GLY A 140 -36.49 15.06 13.93
N GLU A 141 -35.88 15.41 12.80
CA GLU A 141 -34.52 14.99 12.43
C GLU A 141 -33.46 15.78 13.18
N ALA A 142 -33.70 17.08 13.42
CA ALA A 142 -32.86 17.90 14.29
C ALA A 142 -32.83 17.36 15.72
N ALA A 143 -33.95 16.80 16.22
CA ALA A 143 -33.99 16.14 17.53
C ALA A 143 -33.14 14.85 17.56
N LEU A 144 -33.10 14.07 16.47
CA LEU A 144 -32.20 12.91 16.36
C LEU A 144 -30.72 13.31 16.44
N MET A 145 -30.36 14.49 15.93
CA MET A 145 -29.00 15.03 16.03
C MET A 145 -28.60 15.47 17.45
N ARG A 146 -29.54 15.44 18.41
CA ARG A 146 -29.27 15.66 19.84
C ARG A 146 -29.04 14.35 20.60
N ASP A 147 -29.39 13.19 20.04
CA ASP A 147 -29.16 11.89 20.68
C ASP A 147 -27.72 11.40 20.42
N PRO A 148 -26.86 11.30 21.46
CA PRO A 148 -25.49 10.82 21.31
C PRO A 148 -25.38 9.42 20.69
N LYS A 149 -26.37 8.54 20.92
CA LYS A 149 -26.39 7.18 20.38
C LYS A 149 -26.67 7.16 18.87
N VAL A 150 -27.49 8.10 18.39
CA VAL A 150 -27.77 8.26 16.96
C VAL A 150 -26.58 8.92 16.28
N VAL A 151 -26.07 10.02 16.84
CA VAL A 151 -24.99 10.81 16.23
C VAL A 151 -23.71 9.98 16.10
N ARG A 152 -23.32 9.18 17.11
CA ARG A 152 -22.12 8.33 16.99
C ARG A 152 -22.22 7.30 15.85
N LYS A 153 -23.40 6.71 15.62
CA LYS A 153 -23.65 5.78 14.52
C LYS A 153 -23.68 6.49 13.17
N ALA A 154 -24.25 7.68 13.12
CA ALA A 154 -24.25 8.52 11.93
C ALA A 154 -22.82 8.92 11.53
N PHE A 155 -21.97 9.26 12.50
CA PHE A 155 -20.55 9.52 12.29
C PHE A 155 -19.78 8.27 11.84
N HIS A 156 -20.08 7.09 12.39
CA HIS A 156 -19.50 5.83 11.93
C HIS A 156 -19.82 5.57 10.44
N LEU A 157 -21.09 5.70 10.06
CA LEU A 157 -21.54 5.54 8.67
C LEU A 157 -20.90 6.58 7.73
N LEU A 158 -20.82 7.84 8.15
CA LEU A 158 -20.16 8.91 7.40
C LEU A 158 -18.67 8.60 7.21
N GLY A 159 -17.99 8.17 8.28
CA GLY A 159 -16.59 7.77 8.29
C GLY A 159 -16.30 6.72 7.22
N ARG A 160 -17.09 5.64 7.18
CA ARG A 160 -17.00 4.60 6.14
C ARG A 160 -17.19 5.17 4.73
N ASN A 161 -18.18 6.03 4.55
CA ASN A 161 -18.49 6.63 3.24
C ASN A 161 -17.32 7.46 2.69
N TYR A 162 -16.55 8.15 3.54
CA TYR A 162 -15.39 8.94 3.10
C TYR A 162 -14.26 8.11 2.46
N PHE A 163 -14.13 6.85 2.87
CA PHE A 163 -13.11 5.93 2.33
C PHE A 163 -13.51 5.28 1.00
N LEU A 164 -14.69 5.59 0.47
CA LEU A 164 -15.03 5.25 -0.91
C LEU A 164 -14.02 5.83 -1.89
N GLN A 165 -13.73 5.04 -2.92
CA GLN A 165 -12.87 5.46 -4.03
C GLN A 165 -13.38 6.74 -4.72
N GLN A 166 -14.67 7.01 -4.63
CA GLN A 166 -15.34 8.20 -5.17
C GLN A 166 -15.10 9.45 -4.30
N ASN A 167 -14.97 9.30 -2.99
CA ASN A 167 -14.90 10.42 -2.03
C ASN A 167 -13.45 10.82 -1.70
N ARG A 168 -12.57 9.84 -1.47
CA ARG A 168 -11.12 10.05 -1.27
C ARG A 168 -10.77 11.09 -0.20
N GLN A 169 -11.50 11.06 0.90
CA GLN A 169 -11.38 12.00 2.03
C GLN A 169 -10.88 11.26 3.28
N GLY A 170 -9.68 10.68 3.16
CA GLY A 170 -9.18 9.72 4.15
C GLY A 170 -8.95 10.32 5.54
N GLN A 171 -8.58 11.60 5.64
CA GLN A 171 -8.37 12.24 6.94
C GLN A 171 -9.71 12.60 7.60
N GLU A 172 -10.67 13.10 6.83
CA GLU A 172 -12.03 13.40 7.29
C GLU A 172 -12.77 12.13 7.71
N GLY A 173 -12.57 11.04 6.96
CA GLY A 173 -13.05 9.70 7.31
C GLY A 173 -12.46 9.20 8.62
N LEU A 174 -11.14 9.30 8.80
CA LEU A 174 -10.47 8.90 10.04
C LEU A 174 -10.99 9.70 11.24
N ASN A 175 -11.15 11.02 11.09
CA ASN A 175 -11.67 11.87 12.16
C ASN A 175 -13.10 11.47 12.55
N ALA A 176 -13.97 11.19 11.57
CA ALA A 176 -15.34 10.76 11.83
C ALA A 176 -15.40 9.41 12.56
N LEU A 177 -14.57 8.44 12.14
CA LEU A 177 -14.48 7.12 12.80
C LEU A 177 -13.96 7.24 14.25
N ARG A 178 -12.96 8.10 14.49
CA ARG A 178 -12.44 8.37 15.85
C ARG A 178 -13.49 9.00 16.76
N ALA A 179 -14.24 9.98 16.26
CA ALA A 179 -15.32 10.61 17.00
C ALA A 179 -16.40 9.61 17.39
N ALA A 180 -16.79 8.73 16.45
CA ALA A 180 -17.74 7.65 16.72
C ALA A 180 -17.21 6.68 17.78
N PHE A 181 -15.96 6.23 17.65
CA PHE A 181 -15.33 5.31 18.59
C PHE A 181 -15.27 5.85 20.02
N LEU A 182 -14.81 7.08 20.19
CA LEU A 182 -14.67 7.69 21.51
C LEU A 182 -16.01 8.03 22.18
N ALA A 183 -17.08 8.11 21.40
CA ALA A 183 -18.45 8.18 21.90
C ALA A 183 -19.10 6.81 22.18
N GLY A 184 -18.30 5.74 22.14
CA GLY A 184 -18.71 4.39 22.50
C GLY A 184 -19.33 3.57 21.37
N GLU A 185 -19.10 3.94 20.11
CA GLU A 185 -19.39 3.04 18.98
C GLU A 185 -18.20 2.09 18.76
N VAL A 186 -18.30 0.89 19.33
CA VAL A 186 -17.17 -0.03 19.46
C VAL A 186 -16.67 -0.52 18.09
N ASP A 187 -17.58 -0.74 17.15
CA ASP A 187 -17.24 -1.21 15.80
C ASP A 187 -16.42 -0.16 15.01
N ALA A 188 -16.64 1.12 15.30
CA ALA A 188 -15.86 2.21 14.72
C ALA A 188 -14.39 2.20 15.17
N GLY A 189 -14.06 1.56 16.31
CA GLY A 189 -12.69 1.52 16.82
C GLY A 189 -11.73 0.70 15.94
N VAL A 190 -12.16 -0.47 15.47
CA VAL A 190 -11.34 -1.31 14.57
C VAL A 190 -11.21 -0.65 13.19
N GLU A 191 -12.28 -0.04 12.70
CA GLU A 191 -12.27 0.71 11.43
C GLU A 191 -11.42 1.99 11.53
N ALA A 192 -11.45 2.71 12.65
CA ALA A 192 -10.58 3.86 12.90
C ALA A 192 -9.09 3.46 12.92
N ALA A 193 -8.77 2.32 13.53
CA ALA A 193 -7.41 1.78 13.52
C ALA A 193 -6.96 1.38 12.10
N ALA A 194 -7.81 0.69 11.34
CA ALA A 194 -7.51 0.37 9.94
C ALA A 194 -7.32 1.63 9.08
N ALA A 195 -8.17 2.65 9.28
CA ALA A 195 -8.07 3.94 8.63
C ALA A 195 -6.76 4.67 8.98
N GLU A 196 -6.35 4.65 10.25
CA GLU A 196 -5.10 5.27 10.70
C GLU A 196 -3.88 4.59 10.07
N VAL A 197 -3.85 3.25 10.10
CA VAL A 197 -2.80 2.45 9.44
C VAL A 197 -2.72 2.80 7.96
N MET A 198 -3.85 2.90 7.25
CA MET A 198 -3.88 3.22 5.83
C MET A 198 -3.36 4.65 5.57
N VAL A 199 -3.85 5.65 6.30
CA VAL A 199 -3.42 7.05 6.15
C VAL A 199 -1.93 7.21 6.46
N ASN A 200 -1.42 6.55 7.50
CA ASN A 200 -0.02 6.64 7.89
C ASN A 200 0.90 5.88 6.93
N THR A 201 0.48 4.71 6.43
CA THR A 201 1.24 3.96 5.41
C THR A 201 1.38 4.77 4.12
N SER A 202 0.29 5.40 3.66
CA SER A 202 0.34 6.27 2.46
C SER A 202 1.26 7.48 2.63
N ARG A 203 1.46 8.00 3.85
CA ARG A 203 2.43 9.08 4.11
C ARG A 203 3.87 8.57 4.04
N VAL A 204 4.14 7.38 4.56
CA VAL A 204 5.47 6.75 4.51
C VAL A 204 5.86 6.43 3.07
N GLU A 205 4.95 5.88 2.28
CA GLU A 205 5.17 5.59 0.84
C GLU A 205 5.45 6.86 0.00
N LEU A 206 5.09 8.05 0.49
CA LEU A 206 5.33 9.35 -0.15
C LEU A 206 6.63 10.04 0.29
N GLY A 207 7.54 9.31 0.97
CA GLY A 207 8.86 9.82 1.33
C GLY A 207 8.92 10.53 2.70
N ALA A 208 7.94 10.34 3.57
CA ALA A 208 8.07 10.75 4.97
C ALA A 208 9.10 9.87 5.68
N SER A 209 10.17 10.49 6.17
CA SER A 209 11.46 9.91 6.61
C SER A 209 11.44 9.05 7.88
N SER A 210 10.30 8.46 8.26
CA SER A 210 10.25 7.54 9.40
C SER A 210 9.41 6.31 9.10
N MET A 211 10.09 5.24 8.71
CA MET A 211 9.58 3.86 8.78
C MET A 211 9.49 3.37 10.24
N SER A 212 9.96 4.13 11.22
CA SER A 212 10.15 3.73 12.62
C SER A 212 9.04 4.19 13.59
N GLY A 213 8.14 5.08 13.19
CA GLY A 213 7.01 5.49 14.02
C GLY A 213 5.93 4.41 14.15
N PRO A 214 5.13 4.41 15.23
CA PRO A 214 3.95 3.54 15.34
C PRO A 214 2.91 3.89 14.26
N LEU A 215 2.24 2.90 13.67
CA LEU A 215 1.14 3.18 12.73
C LEU A 215 -0.11 3.63 13.47
N LEU A 216 -0.28 3.20 14.71
CA LEU A 216 -1.46 3.46 15.52
C LEU A 216 -1.14 4.44 16.64
N SER A 217 -2.09 5.35 16.88
CA SER A 217 -2.11 6.13 18.11
C SER A 217 -2.27 5.20 19.33
N ALA A 218 -1.67 5.55 20.47
CA ALA A 218 -1.65 4.71 21.67
C ALA A 218 -3.05 4.19 22.07
N LEU A 219 -4.05 5.05 22.00
CA LEU A 219 -5.44 4.71 22.34
C LEU A 219 -6.05 3.67 21.38
N LEU A 220 -5.80 3.77 20.08
CA LEU A 220 -6.27 2.78 19.11
C LEU A 220 -5.45 1.49 19.21
N PHE A 221 -4.16 1.58 19.49
CA PHE A 221 -3.30 0.43 19.73
C PHE A 221 -3.78 -0.39 20.94
N ASP A 222 -4.04 0.23 22.09
CA ASP A 222 -4.50 -0.47 23.29
C ASP A 222 -5.86 -1.15 23.08
N PHE A 223 -6.77 -0.48 22.37
CA PHE A 223 -8.06 -1.05 22.00
C PHE A 223 -7.90 -2.27 21.08
N VAL A 224 -7.10 -2.15 20.02
CA VAL A 224 -6.83 -3.22 19.06
C VAL A 224 -6.14 -4.39 19.76
N LYS A 225 -5.11 -4.13 20.57
CA LYS A 225 -4.39 -5.14 21.37
C LYS A 225 -5.35 -5.92 22.28
N LYS A 226 -6.22 -5.24 23.02
CA LYS A 226 -7.19 -5.91 23.91
C LYS A 226 -8.12 -6.83 23.14
N ARG A 227 -8.65 -6.40 21.98
CA ARG A 227 -9.52 -7.23 21.15
C ARG A 227 -8.79 -8.39 20.47
N ALA A 228 -7.57 -8.15 20.00
CA ALA A 228 -6.71 -9.15 19.39
C ALA A 228 -6.40 -10.28 20.37
N LEU A 229 -5.92 -9.94 21.58
CA LEU A 229 -5.60 -10.91 22.61
C LEU A 229 -6.84 -11.62 23.19
N ALA A 230 -8.03 -11.04 23.05
CA ALA A 230 -9.29 -11.70 23.40
C ALA A 230 -9.80 -12.65 22.31
N ARG A 231 -9.13 -12.75 21.14
CA ARG A 231 -9.62 -13.47 19.94
C ARG A 231 -11.03 -13.03 19.51
N ALA A 232 -11.38 -11.78 19.80
CA ALA A 232 -12.74 -11.28 19.62
C ALA A 232 -13.01 -10.68 18.23
N ASP A 233 -11.96 -10.38 17.46
CA ASP A 233 -12.06 -9.80 16.12
C ASP A 233 -10.78 -10.08 15.31
N TRP A 234 -10.91 -10.82 14.20
CA TRP A 234 -9.79 -11.19 13.33
C TRP A 234 -9.11 -9.97 12.67
N ARG A 235 -9.86 -8.89 12.46
CA ARG A 235 -9.34 -7.62 11.91
C ARG A 235 -8.45 -6.93 12.94
N ALA A 236 -8.85 -6.96 14.21
CA ALA A 236 -8.03 -6.45 15.29
C ALA A 236 -6.74 -7.29 15.46
N MET A 237 -6.84 -8.61 15.36
CA MET A 237 -5.65 -9.49 15.34
C MET A 237 -4.70 -9.14 14.21
N THR A 238 -5.23 -8.92 13.00
CA THR A 238 -4.44 -8.49 11.85
C THR A 238 -3.73 -7.16 12.08
N LEU A 239 -4.44 -6.15 12.57
CA LEU A 239 -3.87 -4.82 12.85
C LEU A 239 -2.81 -4.88 13.95
N TYR A 240 -3.07 -5.65 15.01
CA TYR A 240 -2.13 -5.86 16.10
C TYR A 240 -0.83 -6.51 15.61
N LEU A 241 -0.93 -7.63 14.89
CA LEU A 241 0.22 -8.35 14.35
C LEU A 241 1.01 -7.50 13.35
N LYS A 242 0.32 -6.68 12.54
CA LYS A 242 0.97 -5.72 11.64
C LYS A 242 1.72 -4.62 12.37
N GLU A 243 1.20 -4.12 13.49
CA GLU A 243 1.94 -3.14 14.30
C GLU A 243 3.16 -3.79 14.95
N MET A 244 3.01 -4.99 15.50
CA MET A 244 4.08 -5.71 16.17
C MET A 244 5.20 -6.16 15.23
N SER A 245 4.91 -6.44 13.95
CA SER A 245 5.93 -6.85 12.98
C SER A 245 6.91 -5.73 12.58
N ARG A 246 6.62 -4.48 12.94
CA ARG A 246 7.49 -3.31 12.66
C ARG A 246 8.59 -3.10 13.69
N VAL A 247 8.44 -3.65 14.89
CA VAL A 247 9.38 -3.43 15.99
C VAL A 247 10.09 -4.75 16.30
N PRO A 248 11.43 -4.78 16.36
CA PRO A 248 12.16 -5.95 16.82
C PRO A 248 11.65 -6.37 18.21
N GLY A 249 11.11 -7.58 18.30
CA GLY A 249 10.60 -8.14 19.55
C GLY A 249 11.66 -8.88 20.35
N THR A 250 11.33 -9.19 21.60
CA THR A 250 12.00 -10.27 22.34
C THR A 250 11.52 -11.62 21.82
N GLU A 251 12.28 -12.69 22.07
CA GLU A 251 11.87 -14.07 21.77
C GLU A 251 10.45 -14.38 22.27
N ALA A 252 10.12 -13.97 23.51
CA ALA A 252 8.79 -14.16 24.08
C ALA A 252 7.70 -13.47 23.25
N SER A 253 7.92 -12.23 22.84
CA SER A 253 6.96 -11.50 22.00
C SER A 253 6.85 -12.07 20.58
N ALA A 254 7.95 -12.53 19.99
CA ALA A 254 7.96 -13.16 18.68
C ALA A 254 7.17 -14.48 18.71
N ARG A 255 7.35 -15.28 19.77
CA ARG A 255 6.59 -16.51 20.02
C ARG A 255 5.10 -16.26 20.16
N ASP A 256 4.72 -15.28 20.98
CA ASP A 256 3.31 -14.97 21.23
C ASP A 256 2.62 -14.43 19.97
N ASN A 257 3.32 -13.59 19.19
CA ASN A 257 2.83 -13.11 17.88
C ASN A 257 2.70 -14.26 16.88
N TYR A 258 3.66 -15.17 16.81
CA TYR A 258 3.59 -16.36 15.95
C TYR A 258 2.38 -17.23 16.30
N LYS A 259 2.16 -17.53 17.59
CA LYS A 259 0.99 -18.31 18.03
C LYS A 259 -0.33 -17.62 17.66
N LEU A 260 -0.41 -16.30 17.88
CA LEU A 260 -1.59 -15.53 17.51
C LEU A 260 -1.81 -15.49 15.99
N ALA A 261 -0.74 -15.42 15.19
CA ALA A 261 -0.80 -15.47 13.73
C ALA A 261 -1.26 -16.83 13.21
N ARG A 262 -0.85 -17.93 13.87
CA ARG A 262 -1.33 -19.28 13.57
C ARG A 262 -2.82 -19.43 13.87
N GLU A 263 -3.27 -18.99 15.04
CA GLU A 263 -4.69 -18.94 15.36
C GLU A 263 -5.49 -18.11 14.33
N LEU A 264 -4.96 -16.95 13.90
CA LEU A 264 -5.58 -16.13 12.85
C LEU A 264 -5.70 -16.86 11.51
N PHE A 265 -4.65 -17.59 11.14
CA PHE A 265 -4.60 -18.36 9.90
C PHE A 265 -5.63 -19.50 9.92
N ASP A 266 -5.76 -20.20 11.03
CA ASP A 266 -6.71 -21.31 11.20
C ASP A 266 -8.17 -20.84 11.23
N MET A 267 -8.43 -19.62 11.72
CA MET A 267 -9.78 -19.06 11.78
C MET A 267 -10.35 -18.61 10.43
N LEU A 268 -9.50 -18.33 9.43
CA LEU A 268 -9.90 -17.65 8.20
C LEU A 268 -9.65 -18.53 6.99
N GLU A 269 -10.72 -19.09 6.43
CA GLU A 269 -10.65 -19.75 5.14
C GLU A 269 -10.61 -18.72 4.00
N PRO A 270 -9.82 -18.98 2.93
CA PRO A 270 -9.81 -18.15 1.73
C PRO A 270 -11.17 -18.24 1.03
N SER A 271 -12.05 -17.27 1.31
CA SER A 271 -13.34 -17.15 0.65
C SER A 271 -13.38 -15.92 -0.27
N LYS A 272 -14.21 -16.00 -1.32
CA LYS A 272 -14.54 -14.82 -2.15
C LYS A 272 -15.13 -13.68 -1.29
N GLU A 273 -15.76 -14.02 -0.17
CA GLU A 273 -16.33 -13.06 0.78
C GLU A 273 -15.24 -12.33 1.56
N LEU A 274 -14.17 -12.99 2.01
CA LEU A 274 -13.00 -12.31 2.59
C LEU A 274 -12.33 -11.38 1.58
N ALA A 275 -12.28 -11.77 0.30
CA ALA A 275 -11.81 -10.91 -0.77
C ALA A 275 -12.75 -9.70 -1.01
N LEU A 276 -14.07 -9.88 -0.87
CA LEU A 276 -15.08 -8.83 -1.00
C LEU A 276 -15.14 -7.90 0.23
N GLU A 277 -14.98 -8.41 1.44
CA GLU A 277 -14.79 -7.62 2.67
C GLU A 277 -13.50 -6.80 2.57
N ASN A 278 -12.43 -7.37 2.02
CA ASN A 278 -11.21 -6.64 1.66
C ASN A 278 -11.39 -5.63 0.51
N THR A 279 -12.52 -5.65 -0.22
CA THR A 279 -12.88 -4.61 -1.20
C THR A 279 -13.72 -3.48 -0.63
N GLN A 280 -14.24 -3.60 0.59
CA GLN A 280 -15.04 -2.57 1.24
C GLN A 280 -14.15 -1.48 1.83
N TYR A 281 -14.46 -0.22 1.47
CA TYR A 281 -14.10 1.11 1.99
C TYR A 281 -12.65 1.28 2.53
N LEU A 282 -12.21 0.51 3.52
CA LEU A 282 -10.87 0.48 4.09
C LEU A 282 -10.07 -0.73 3.54
N ARG A 283 -9.63 -0.67 2.27
CA ARG A 283 -8.74 -1.68 1.63
C ARG A 283 -7.39 -1.77 2.38
N ARG A 284 -6.68 -2.89 2.56
CA ARG A 284 -6.85 -4.34 2.40
C ARG A 284 -6.18 -4.88 3.67
N PHE A 285 -6.87 -5.68 4.49
CA PHE A 285 -6.15 -6.40 5.53
C PHE A 285 -5.13 -7.31 4.84
N GLU A 286 -3.94 -7.46 5.43
CA GLU A 286 -2.98 -8.40 4.88
C GLU A 286 -3.60 -9.80 4.94
N PRO A 287 -3.43 -10.62 3.89
CA PRO A 287 -4.00 -11.94 3.90
C PRO A 287 -3.36 -12.77 5.03
N PRO A 288 -4.12 -13.68 5.69
CA PRO A 288 -3.63 -14.42 6.84
C PRO A 288 -2.31 -15.17 6.59
N TRP A 289 -2.12 -15.71 5.38
CA TRP A 289 -0.88 -16.38 4.99
C TRP A 289 0.35 -15.48 5.16
N LYS A 290 0.22 -14.18 4.81
CA LYS A 290 1.32 -13.23 4.87
C LYS A 290 1.67 -12.88 6.30
N ILE A 291 0.65 -12.76 7.16
CA ILE A 291 0.81 -12.47 8.58
C ILE A 291 1.50 -13.66 9.28
N LEU A 292 1.05 -14.89 9.01
CA LEU A 292 1.68 -16.10 9.52
C LEU A 292 3.13 -16.20 9.06
N TYR A 293 3.40 -16.03 7.76
CA TYR A 293 4.75 -16.04 7.21
C TYR A 293 5.67 -15.04 7.92
N GLN A 294 5.25 -13.78 8.08
CA GLN A 294 6.06 -12.76 8.74
C GLN A 294 6.33 -13.06 10.21
N ALA A 295 5.30 -13.49 10.96
CA ALA A 295 5.43 -13.80 12.37
C ALA A 295 6.29 -15.05 12.61
N ALA A 296 6.13 -16.08 11.77
CA ALA A 296 6.92 -17.30 11.83
C ALA A 296 8.39 -17.04 11.49
N VAL A 297 8.70 -16.26 10.44
CA VAL A 297 10.08 -15.87 10.11
C VAL A 297 10.72 -15.08 11.25
N ALA A 298 9.99 -14.14 11.86
CA ALA A 298 10.48 -13.39 13.00
C ALA A 298 10.77 -14.29 14.22
N TYR A 299 9.92 -15.28 14.47
CA TYR A 299 10.13 -16.22 15.58
C TYR A 299 11.26 -17.20 15.30
N LEU A 300 11.36 -17.75 14.09
CA LEU A 300 12.38 -18.72 13.67
C LEU A 300 13.80 -18.18 13.92
N ALA A 301 14.02 -16.87 13.83
CA ALA A 301 15.30 -16.22 14.14
C ALA A 301 15.79 -16.43 15.59
N HIS A 302 14.88 -16.76 16.52
CA HIS A 302 15.18 -17.06 17.92
C HIS A 302 15.25 -18.57 18.23
N VAL A 303 14.78 -19.43 17.31
CA VAL A 303 14.67 -20.86 17.56
C VAL A 303 15.95 -21.58 17.10
N PRO A 304 16.57 -22.43 17.94
CA PRO A 304 17.77 -23.18 17.55
C PRO A 304 17.53 -24.08 16.34
N LYS A 305 18.40 -23.99 15.33
CA LYS A 305 18.38 -24.86 14.14
C LYS A 305 18.46 -26.34 14.55
N GLY A 306 17.62 -27.18 13.96
CA GLY A 306 17.57 -28.63 14.21
C GLY A 306 16.81 -29.03 15.48
N SER A 307 16.13 -28.09 16.15
CA SER A 307 15.14 -28.42 17.18
C SER A 307 13.80 -28.78 16.56
N ALA A 308 12.99 -29.60 17.25
CA ALA A 308 11.64 -29.95 16.80
C ALA A 308 10.75 -28.69 16.60
N GLU A 309 10.95 -27.68 17.45
CA GLU A 309 10.27 -26.39 17.33
C GLU A 309 10.69 -25.62 16.07
N HIS A 310 11.97 -25.67 15.68
CA HIS A 310 12.43 -25.08 14.44
C HIS A 310 11.76 -25.73 13.23
N ASP A 311 11.65 -27.06 13.22
CA ASP A 311 11.03 -27.79 12.12
C ASP A 311 9.52 -27.51 12.03
N GLU A 312 8.85 -27.35 13.17
CA GLU A 312 7.44 -26.95 13.23
C GLU A 312 7.22 -25.53 12.66
N VAL A 313 8.00 -24.54 13.13
CA VAL A 313 7.88 -23.16 12.63
C VAL A 313 8.23 -23.08 11.14
N GLN A 314 9.22 -23.84 10.69
CA GLN A 314 9.58 -23.94 9.28
C GLN A 314 8.44 -24.56 8.44
N ALA A 315 7.78 -25.61 8.92
CA ALA A 315 6.64 -26.21 8.22
C ALA A 315 5.45 -25.23 8.10
N ASP A 316 5.22 -24.40 9.11
CA ASP A 316 4.19 -23.35 9.07
C ASP A 316 4.53 -22.24 8.06
N ILE A 317 5.82 -21.85 7.94
CA ILE A 317 6.31 -20.94 6.88
C ILE A 317 6.00 -21.52 5.51
N GLU A 318 6.35 -22.79 5.27
CA GLU A 318 6.12 -23.44 3.99
C GLU A 318 4.64 -23.56 3.66
N THR A 319 3.81 -23.91 4.64
CA THR A 319 2.35 -24.02 4.50
C THR A 319 1.75 -22.66 4.15
N ALA A 320 2.16 -21.60 4.85
CA ALA A 320 1.71 -20.24 4.55
C ALA A 320 2.06 -19.83 3.11
N LEU A 321 3.25 -20.16 2.61
CA LEU A 321 3.66 -19.83 1.26
C LEU A 321 2.89 -20.63 0.19
N ARG A 322 2.70 -21.95 0.40
CA ARG A 322 1.87 -22.79 -0.50
C ARG A 322 0.44 -22.27 -0.56
N ASP A 323 -0.16 -21.93 0.58
CA ASP A 323 -1.51 -21.38 0.64
C ASP A 323 -1.60 -19.98 0.01
N GLY A 324 -0.58 -19.14 0.21
CA GLY A 324 -0.47 -17.84 -0.44
C GLY A 324 -0.53 -17.93 -1.97
N ILE A 325 0.18 -18.90 -2.55
CA ILE A 325 0.18 -19.16 -3.99
C ILE A 325 -1.13 -19.81 -4.44
N HIS A 326 -1.51 -20.94 -3.85
CA HIS A 326 -2.57 -21.78 -4.42
C HIS A 326 -3.97 -21.40 -3.94
N LYS A 327 -4.13 -21.09 -2.65
CA LYS A 327 -5.46 -20.76 -2.09
C LYS A 327 -5.81 -19.29 -2.25
N TYR A 328 -4.85 -18.40 -2.02
CA TYR A 328 -5.07 -16.95 -2.10
C TYR A 328 -4.74 -16.37 -3.48
N SER A 329 -4.01 -17.10 -4.33
CA SER A 329 -3.56 -16.62 -5.65
C SER A 329 -2.84 -15.27 -5.56
N ASP A 330 -2.06 -15.06 -4.48
CA ASP A 330 -1.35 -13.82 -4.22
C ASP A 330 0.06 -13.88 -4.84
N PRO A 331 0.37 -13.07 -5.87
CA PRO A 331 1.70 -13.01 -6.46
C PRO A 331 2.79 -12.65 -5.44
N GLY A 332 2.43 -11.95 -4.36
CA GLY A 332 3.36 -11.57 -3.29
C GLY A 332 3.94 -12.75 -2.51
N ALA A 333 3.28 -13.92 -2.54
CA ALA A 333 3.79 -15.15 -1.90
C ALA A 333 4.92 -15.81 -2.72
N VAL A 334 4.99 -15.54 -4.01
CA VAL A 334 5.88 -16.26 -4.93
C VAL A 334 7.34 -15.98 -4.62
N ALA A 335 7.78 -14.71 -4.54
CA ALA A 335 9.20 -14.41 -4.34
C ALA A 335 9.79 -15.05 -3.05
N PRO A 336 9.11 -15.00 -1.89
CA PRO A 336 9.52 -15.78 -0.72
C PRO A 336 9.50 -17.31 -0.95
N ALA A 337 8.49 -17.85 -1.63
CA ALA A 337 8.39 -19.28 -1.92
C ALA A 337 9.51 -19.79 -2.82
N LEU A 338 9.92 -19.02 -3.84
CA LEU A 338 11.02 -19.36 -4.74
C LEU A 338 12.35 -19.56 -3.99
N ARG A 339 12.50 -19.00 -2.78
CA ARG A 339 13.69 -19.10 -1.92
C ARG A 339 13.69 -20.37 -1.07
N GLN A 340 12.57 -21.07 -0.98
CA GLN A 340 12.38 -22.25 -0.15
C GLN A 340 12.34 -23.51 -1.02
N GLN A 341 13.42 -24.29 -1.05
CA GLN A 341 13.53 -25.48 -1.91
C GLN A 341 12.42 -26.50 -1.66
N HIS A 342 11.97 -26.62 -0.41
CA HIS A 342 10.89 -27.52 0.00
C HIS A 342 9.50 -27.04 -0.41
N VAL A 343 9.33 -25.75 -0.74
CA VAL A 343 8.08 -25.20 -1.26
C VAL A 343 8.03 -25.35 -2.78
N VAL A 344 9.05 -24.83 -3.47
CA VAL A 344 9.18 -24.92 -4.92
C VAL A 344 10.62 -25.36 -5.24
N PRO A 345 10.82 -26.52 -5.89
CA PRO A 345 12.15 -26.99 -6.26
C PRO A 345 12.87 -25.97 -7.14
N TRP A 346 14.08 -25.58 -6.74
CA TRP A 346 14.83 -24.52 -7.41
C TRP A 346 15.09 -24.84 -8.87
N HIS A 347 14.86 -23.83 -9.73
CA HIS A 347 15.09 -23.89 -11.17
C HIS A 347 14.27 -24.96 -11.92
N SER A 348 13.26 -25.56 -11.28
CA SER A 348 12.28 -26.42 -11.94
C SER A 348 11.41 -25.61 -12.93
N ALA A 349 10.69 -26.31 -13.82
CA ALA A 349 9.77 -25.64 -14.75
C ALA A 349 8.72 -24.80 -14.01
N GLU A 350 8.16 -25.36 -12.91
CA GLU A 350 7.23 -24.65 -12.04
C GLU A 350 7.84 -23.39 -11.42
N TRP A 351 9.10 -23.46 -10.98
CA TRP A 351 9.83 -22.31 -10.44
C TRP A 351 9.91 -21.16 -11.44
N VAL A 352 10.27 -21.46 -12.70
CA VAL A 352 10.39 -20.46 -13.77
C VAL A 352 9.04 -19.88 -14.13
N ASP A 353 7.99 -20.70 -14.19
CA ASP A 353 6.63 -20.28 -14.52
C ASP A 353 6.05 -19.35 -13.44
N LEU A 354 6.17 -19.73 -12.16
CA LEU A 354 5.73 -18.90 -11.04
C LEU A 354 6.49 -17.58 -10.99
N ALA A 355 7.82 -17.62 -11.11
CA ALA A 355 8.66 -16.42 -11.13
C ALA A 355 8.24 -15.46 -12.26
N SER A 356 8.00 -15.99 -13.46
CA SER A 356 7.57 -15.23 -14.63
C SER A 356 6.19 -14.60 -14.43
N GLN A 357 5.22 -15.35 -13.91
CA GLN A 357 3.87 -14.85 -13.63
C GLN A 357 3.89 -13.76 -12.54
N ALA A 358 4.64 -13.96 -11.45
CA ALA A 358 4.77 -12.98 -10.38
C ALA A 358 5.49 -11.70 -10.84
N ALA A 359 6.56 -11.85 -11.63
CA ALA A 359 7.26 -10.71 -12.23
C ALA A 359 6.33 -9.92 -13.16
N ALA A 360 5.54 -10.60 -14.00
CA ALA A 360 4.53 -9.97 -14.86
C ALA A 360 3.41 -9.28 -14.06
N ALA A 361 3.08 -9.80 -12.88
CA ALA A 361 2.16 -9.17 -11.93
C ALA A 361 2.76 -7.96 -11.18
N GLY A 362 4.05 -7.66 -11.39
CA GLY A 362 4.74 -6.51 -10.83
C GLY A 362 5.50 -6.77 -9.53
N VAL A 363 5.80 -8.04 -9.21
CA VAL A 363 6.60 -8.41 -8.04
C VAL A 363 8.08 -8.26 -8.35
N GLN A 364 8.69 -7.18 -7.86
CA GLN A 364 10.08 -6.79 -8.13
C GLN A 364 11.12 -7.88 -7.79
N ASP A 365 10.88 -8.62 -6.71
CA ASP A 365 11.83 -9.59 -6.17
C ASP A 365 11.75 -10.91 -6.95
N ALA A 366 10.57 -11.28 -7.46
CA ALA A 366 10.44 -12.39 -8.41
C ALA A 366 11.11 -12.05 -9.75
N ALA A 367 10.99 -10.80 -10.22
CA ALA A 367 11.72 -10.35 -11.41
C ALA A 367 13.24 -10.40 -11.22
N PHE A 368 13.73 -10.09 -10.01
CA PHE A 368 15.14 -10.22 -9.68
C PHE A 368 15.61 -11.68 -9.65
N ASP A 369 14.87 -12.56 -8.97
CA ASP A 369 15.19 -13.99 -8.91
C ASP A 369 15.23 -14.60 -10.33
N LEU A 370 14.25 -14.26 -11.17
CA LEU A 370 14.20 -14.68 -12.57
C LEU A 370 15.38 -14.13 -13.39
N ALA A 371 15.75 -12.87 -13.16
CA ALA A 371 16.94 -12.29 -13.78
C ALA A 371 18.21 -13.08 -13.43
N MET A 372 18.44 -13.36 -12.14
CA MET A 372 19.61 -14.10 -11.70
C MET A 372 19.67 -15.51 -12.31
N TYR A 373 18.54 -16.20 -12.40
CA TYR A 373 18.44 -17.50 -13.08
C TYR A 373 18.91 -17.43 -14.54
N HIS A 374 18.38 -16.49 -15.32
CA HIS A 374 18.74 -16.35 -16.74
C HIS A 374 20.17 -15.87 -16.94
N LEU A 375 20.68 -14.95 -16.10
CA LEU A 375 22.06 -14.48 -16.18
C LEU A 375 23.07 -15.60 -15.98
N ARG A 376 22.79 -16.55 -15.08
CA ARG A 376 23.64 -17.75 -14.92
C ARG A 376 23.58 -18.65 -16.15
N LYS A 377 22.37 -18.99 -16.59
CA LYS A 377 22.15 -19.90 -17.72
C LYS A 377 22.79 -19.38 -19.00
N ALA A 378 22.74 -18.07 -19.22
CA ALA A 378 23.28 -17.40 -20.40
C ALA A 378 24.78 -17.08 -20.30
N GLY A 379 25.44 -17.35 -19.16
CA GLY A 379 26.88 -17.15 -18.99
C GLY A 379 27.31 -15.73 -18.62
N TRP A 380 26.37 -14.87 -18.21
CA TRP A 380 26.70 -13.54 -17.70
C TRP A 380 27.34 -13.59 -16.32
N ARG A 381 26.95 -14.56 -15.47
CA ARG A 381 27.37 -14.60 -14.06
C ARG A 381 27.56 -16.03 -13.52
N PRO A 382 28.60 -16.31 -12.71
CA PRO A 382 29.78 -15.45 -12.50
C PRO A 382 30.56 -15.31 -13.80
N ARG A 383 31.28 -14.18 -13.98
CA ARG A 383 32.12 -13.98 -15.15
C ARG A 383 33.21 -15.07 -15.17
N LYS A 384 33.25 -15.83 -16.27
CA LYS A 384 34.30 -16.82 -16.55
C LYS A 384 35.10 -16.34 -17.75
N GLU A 385 36.42 -16.34 -17.63
CA GLU A 385 37.31 -15.94 -18.73
C GLU A 385 37.04 -16.78 -19.99
N GLY A 386 36.97 -16.13 -21.15
CA GLY A 386 36.73 -16.80 -22.44
C GLY A 386 35.27 -17.17 -22.74
N THR A 387 34.32 -16.86 -21.85
CA THR A 387 32.89 -17.10 -22.08
C THR A 387 32.19 -15.81 -22.50
N THR A 388 31.58 -15.82 -23.69
CA THR A 388 30.70 -14.73 -24.14
C THR A 388 29.25 -15.05 -23.76
N PRO A 389 28.51 -14.09 -23.17
CA PRO A 389 27.10 -14.30 -22.88
C PRO A 389 26.28 -14.60 -24.13
N THR A 390 25.28 -15.48 -24.00
CA THR A 390 24.53 -16.04 -25.15
C THR A 390 23.13 -15.45 -25.32
N ASP A 391 22.56 -14.86 -24.27
CA ASP A 391 21.16 -14.42 -24.24
C ASP A 391 20.98 -13.23 -23.27
N TRP A 392 20.21 -12.22 -23.68
CA TRP A 392 19.94 -10.99 -22.93
C TRP A 392 18.75 -11.06 -21.99
N THR A 393 17.99 -12.16 -21.98
CA THR A 393 16.77 -12.31 -21.14
C THR A 393 17.00 -11.95 -19.67
N GLY A 394 18.14 -12.34 -19.10
CA GLY A 394 18.49 -11.99 -17.71
C GLY A 394 18.74 -10.49 -17.48
N ILE A 395 19.30 -9.80 -18.47
CA ILE A 395 19.51 -8.34 -18.45
C ILE A 395 18.16 -7.61 -18.49
N GLU A 396 17.24 -8.09 -19.33
CA GLU A 396 15.89 -7.52 -19.44
C GLU A 396 15.10 -7.65 -18.14
N TRP A 397 15.10 -8.83 -17.51
CA TRP A 397 14.43 -9.02 -16.23
C TRP A 397 15.06 -8.22 -15.09
N LEU A 398 16.39 -8.01 -15.11
CA LEU A 398 17.06 -7.16 -14.14
C LEU A 398 16.61 -5.69 -14.28
N ALA A 399 16.45 -5.22 -15.52
CA ALA A 399 15.89 -3.89 -15.79
C ALA A 399 14.43 -3.78 -15.35
N VAL A 400 13.61 -4.81 -15.55
CA VAL A 400 12.22 -4.87 -15.04
C VAL A 400 12.21 -4.82 -13.51
N SER A 401 13.08 -5.58 -12.84
CA SER A 401 13.22 -5.52 -11.38
C SER A 401 13.62 -4.13 -10.89
N ALA A 402 14.55 -3.46 -11.59
CA ALA A 402 14.93 -2.07 -11.29
C ALA A 402 13.71 -1.14 -11.38
N ALA A 403 13.00 -1.17 -12.50
CA ALA A 403 11.82 -0.33 -12.75
C ALA A 403 10.69 -0.59 -11.73
N LEU A 404 10.52 -1.83 -11.27
CA LEU A 404 9.51 -2.19 -10.28
C LEU A 404 9.88 -1.80 -8.85
N SER A 405 11.17 -1.50 -8.59
CA SER A 405 11.70 -1.19 -7.26
C SER A 405 11.25 0.15 -6.67
N ALA A 406 10.63 1.04 -7.45
CA ALA A 406 10.00 2.25 -6.92
C ALA A 406 8.86 1.89 -5.94
N PRO A 407 8.86 2.43 -4.70
CA PRO A 407 9.52 3.69 -4.29
C PRO A 407 10.90 3.59 -3.61
N ASP A 408 11.49 2.40 -3.46
CA ASP A 408 12.82 2.25 -2.84
C ASP A 408 13.92 2.66 -3.82
N VAL A 409 14.26 3.95 -3.81
CA VAL A 409 15.28 4.55 -4.69
C VAL A 409 16.66 3.94 -4.47
N GLN A 410 16.99 3.59 -3.22
CA GLN A 410 18.27 2.96 -2.90
C GLN A 410 18.37 1.59 -3.56
N LYS A 411 17.35 0.73 -3.37
CA LYS A 411 17.31 -0.58 -4.01
C LYS A 411 17.29 -0.46 -5.53
N MET A 412 16.47 0.43 -6.08
CA MET A 412 16.39 0.68 -7.53
C MET A 412 17.74 1.10 -8.12
N VAL A 413 18.38 2.12 -7.56
CA VAL A 413 19.61 2.71 -8.09
C VAL A 413 20.82 1.83 -7.76
N GLN A 414 21.10 1.58 -6.48
CA GLN A 414 22.32 0.89 -6.07
C GLN A 414 22.33 -0.58 -6.47
N SER A 415 21.25 -1.31 -6.17
CA SER A 415 21.29 -2.77 -6.33
C SER A 415 20.93 -3.25 -7.73
N ARG A 416 20.06 -2.52 -8.46
CA ARG A 416 19.54 -2.97 -9.75
C ARG A 416 20.21 -2.24 -10.91
N TYR A 417 20.11 -0.91 -10.99
CA TYR A 417 20.68 -0.17 -12.13
C TYR A 417 22.21 -0.15 -12.13
N LEU A 418 22.86 0.15 -11.00
CA LEU A 418 24.32 0.16 -10.95
C LEU A 418 24.89 -1.26 -11.05
N GLY A 419 24.27 -2.24 -10.41
CA GLY A 419 24.63 -3.66 -10.59
C GLY A 419 24.54 -4.11 -12.05
N LEU A 420 23.46 -3.74 -12.76
CA LEU A 420 23.30 -4.01 -14.19
C LEU A 420 24.37 -3.33 -15.04
N ALA A 421 24.65 -2.05 -14.79
CA ALA A 421 25.66 -1.32 -15.52
C ALA A 421 27.05 -1.97 -15.33
N HIS A 422 27.40 -2.36 -14.09
CA HIS A 422 28.63 -3.07 -13.79
C HIS A 422 28.74 -4.40 -14.51
N LEU A 423 27.65 -5.18 -14.54
CA LEU A 423 27.61 -6.45 -15.25
C LEU A 423 27.87 -6.24 -16.75
N LEU A 424 27.24 -5.25 -17.37
CA LEU A 424 27.46 -4.94 -18.79
C LEU A 424 28.90 -4.53 -19.07
N ARG A 425 29.47 -3.67 -18.22
CA ARG A 425 30.87 -3.25 -18.31
C ARG A 425 31.84 -4.43 -18.21
N GLU A 426 31.62 -5.35 -17.28
CA GLU A 426 32.46 -6.54 -17.10
C GLU A 426 32.53 -7.41 -18.37
N HIS A 427 31.51 -7.36 -19.21
CA HIS A 427 31.43 -8.09 -20.47
C HIS A 427 31.69 -7.23 -21.71
N GLY A 428 32.19 -6.00 -21.54
CA GLY A 428 32.60 -5.11 -22.64
C GLY A 428 31.48 -4.24 -23.23
N TYR A 429 30.28 -4.23 -22.64
CA TYR A 429 29.13 -3.43 -23.07
C TYR A 429 29.04 -2.08 -22.34
N LEU A 430 30.12 -1.30 -22.41
CA LEU A 430 30.26 -0.02 -21.69
C LEU A 430 29.21 1.02 -22.07
N ALA A 431 28.93 1.19 -23.36
CA ALA A 431 27.94 2.15 -23.84
C ALA A 431 26.53 1.84 -23.28
N ASP A 432 26.15 0.56 -23.24
CA ASP A 432 24.89 0.12 -22.64
C ASP A 432 24.87 0.36 -21.13
N GLY A 433 25.98 0.11 -20.44
CA GLY A 433 26.14 0.43 -19.02
C GLY A 433 25.88 1.90 -18.70
N TYR A 434 26.46 2.83 -19.47
CA TYR A 434 26.21 4.27 -19.33
C TYR A 434 24.75 4.64 -19.62
N ALA A 435 24.12 4.00 -20.62
CA ALA A 435 22.70 4.24 -20.91
C ALA A 435 21.82 3.88 -19.69
N TRP A 436 22.11 2.78 -19.00
CA TRP A 436 21.37 2.38 -17.79
C TRP A 436 21.56 3.32 -16.60
N MET A 437 22.74 3.91 -16.43
CA MET A 437 22.96 4.96 -15.41
C MET A 437 22.12 6.21 -15.68
N LYS A 438 22.02 6.61 -16.96
CA LYS A 438 21.15 7.70 -17.37
C LYS A 438 19.67 7.41 -17.07
N PHE A 439 19.21 6.17 -17.31
CA PHE A 439 17.86 5.76 -16.93
C PHE A 439 17.64 5.74 -15.42
N ALA A 440 18.64 5.37 -14.63
CA ALA A 440 18.54 5.41 -13.17
C ALA A 440 18.25 6.85 -12.67
N LYS A 441 18.99 7.84 -13.19
CA LYS A 441 18.77 9.26 -12.91
C LYS A 441 17.37 9.71 -13.34
N GLN A 442 16.97 9.37 -14.56
CA GLN A 442 15.65 9.74 -15.09
C GLN A 442 14.51 9.12 -14.27
N ASN A 443 14.59 7.83 -13.94
CA ASN A 443 13.55 7.14 -13.20
C ASN A 443 13.46 7.62 -11.73
N ALA A 444 14.59 7.94 -11.09
CA ALA A 444 14.60 8.56 -9.77
C ALA A 444 13.92 9.94 -9.78
N ALA A 445 14.22 10.77 -10.79
CA ALA A 445 13.63 12.10 -10.95
C ALA A 445 12.14 12.05 -11.34
N GLU A 446 11.76 11.21 -12.31
CA GLU A 446 10.38 11.07 -12.79
C GLU A 446 9.43 10.50 -11.73
N ALA A 447 9.93 9.60 -10.88
CA ALA A 447 9.18 9.07 -9.76
C ALA A 447 9.13 10.04 -8.55
N GLY A 448 9.86 11.15 -8.60
CA GLY A 448 9.96 12.11 -7.50
C GLY A 448 10.65 11.55 -6.26
N LEU A 449 11.51 10.54 -6.44
CA LEU A 449 12.16 9.80 -5.35
C LEU A 449 13.53 10.39 -4.96
N ASP A 450 14.01 11.38 -5.70
CA ASP A 450 15.28 12.07 -5.44
C ASP A 450 15.09 13.61 -5.44
N PRO A 451 14.29 14.15 -4.50
CA PRO A 451 13.98 15.58 -4.46
C PRO A 451 15.22 16.45 -4.19
N ASP A 452 16.18 15.92 -3.42
CA ASP A 452 17.40 16.63 -3.03
C ASP A 452 18.59 16.37 -3.96
N LYS A 453 18.37 15.60 -5.05
CA LYS A 453 19.39 15.21 -6.05
C LYS A 453 20.57 14.42 -5.48
N GLU A 454 20.39 13.79 -4.32
CA GLU A 454 21.43 12.98 -3.68
C GLU A 454 21.82 11.80 -4.59
N TRP A 455 20.82 11.11 -5.16
CA TRP A 455 21.05 9.97 -6.04
C TRP A 455 21.56 10.37 -7.41
N GLU A 456 21.08 11.48 -7.96
CA GLU A 456 21.60 12.06 -9.20
C GLU A 456 23.10 12.36 -9.07
N ASN A 457 23.51 13.00 -7.97
CA ASN A 457 24.90 13.32 -7.67
C ASN A 457 25.73 12.05 -7.45
N PHE A 458 25.21 11.09 -6.66
CA PHE A 458 25.88 9.82 -6.43
C PHE A 458 26.17 9.07 -7.73
N ILE A 459 25.20 8.96 -8.65
CA ILE A 459 25.39 8.32 -9.96
C ILE A 459 26.38 9.14 -10.81
N HIS A 460 26.39 10.47 -10.71
CA HIS A 460 27.34 11.31 -11.44
C HIS A 460 28.78 11.13 -10.97
N ASP A 461 29.03 11.13 -9.65
CA ASP A 461 30.36 10.84 -9.09
C ASP A 461 30.85 9.45 -9.50
N PHE A 462 29.91 8.51 -9.61
CA PHE A 462 30.17 7.16 -10.07
C PHE A 462 30.57 7.09 -11.55
N GLU A 463 29.86 7.81 -12.44
CA GLU A 463 30.23 7.94 -13.86
C GLU A 463 31.64 8.52 -14.02
N LEU A 464 31.98 9.56 -13.25
CA LEU A 464 33.30 10.19 -13.26
C LEU A 464 34.40 9.21 -12.80
N ALA A 465 34.12 8.39 -11.78
CA ALA A 465 35.04 7.35 -11.33
C ALA A 465 35.25 6.25 -12.39
N TRP A 466 34.19 5.89 -13.12
CA TRP A 466 34.25 4.95 -14.24
C TRP A 466 35.09 5.46 -15.41
N GLU A 467 34.87 6.70 -15.85
CA GLU A 467 35.65 7.31 -16.95
C GLU A 467 37.14 7.44 -16.61
N LYS A 468 37.47 7.67 -15.35
CA LYS A 468 38.87 7.72 -14.87
C LYS A 468 39.52 6.34 -14.90
N ALA A 469 38.79 5.31 -14.48
CA ALA A 469 39.34 3.96 -14.44
C ALA A 469 39.52 3.30 -15.80
N GLU A 470 38.82 3.74 -16.85
CA GLU A 470 39.14 3.35 -18.23
C GLU A 470 40.51 3.87 -18.70
N LYS A 471 40.96 4.99 -18.14
CA LYS A 471 42.20 5.67 -18.53
C LYS A 471 43.40 5.27 -17.68
N ASP A 472 43.16 4.65 -16.52
CA ASP A 472 44.18 4.30 -15.54
C ASP A 472 44.03 2.85 -15.06
N ASN A 473 44.93 1.99 -15.53
CA ASN A 473 44.96 0.57 -15.16
C ASN A 473 45.16 0.34 -13.66
N GLU A 474 45.77 1.27 -12.92
CA GLU A 474 45.92 1.14 -11.46
C GLU A 474 44.61 1.37 -10.71
N MET A 475 43.64 2.07 -11.32
CA MET A 475 42.34 2.36 -10.72
C MET A 475 41.31 1.23 -10.93
N ASN A 476 41.58 0.27 -11.83
CA ASN A 476 40.74 -0.91 -12.02
C ASN A 476 40.53 -1.74 -10.75
N LYS A 477 41.49 -1.73 -9.82
CA LYS A 477 41.42 -2.47 -8.54
C LYS A 477 40.36 -1.91 -7.55
N TYR A 478 39.90 -0.68 -7.75
CA TYR A 478 38.92 -0.03 -6.88
C TYR A 478 37.48 -0.16 -7.40
N ILE A 479 37.30 -0.71 -8.59
CA ILE A 479 35.99 -0.96 -9.18
C ILE A 479 35.41 -2.22 -8.56
N GLN A 480 34.20 -2.05 -8.01
CA GLN A 480 33.46 -3.15 -7.45
C GLN A 480 32.97 -4.08 -8.56
N HIS A 481 33.13 -5.39 -8.39
CA HIS A 481 32.48 -6.36 -9.27
C HIS A 481 30.97 -6.28 -9.15
N SER A 482 30.23 -6.61 -10.21
CA SER A 482 28.76 -6.67 -10.20
C SER A 482 28.25 -7.55 -9.04
N ASP A 483 29.00 -8.59 -8.68
CA ASP A 483 28.80 -9.44 -7.51
C ASP A 483 28.65 -8.69 -6.19
N LYS A 484 29.35 -7.56 -5.97
CA LYS A 484 29.22 -6.77 -4.72
C LYS A 484 27.86 -6.08 -4.62
N PHE A 485 27.26 -5.70 -5.74
CA PHE A 485 25.95 -5.06 -5.78
C PHE A 485 24.82 -6.07 -5.61
N PHE A 486 25.00 -7.29 -6.13
CA PHE A 486 24.00 -8.34 -6.02
C PHE A 486 24.12 -9.14 -4.71
N ALA A 487 25.32 -9.30 -4.14
CA ALA A 487 25.59 -10.14 -2.96
C ALA A 487 24.59 -9.98 -1.79
N PRO A 488 24.15 -8.77 -1.40
CA PRO A 488 23.16 -8.61 -0.32
C PRO A 488 21.78 -9.23 -0.63
N TYR A 489 21.52 -9.57 -1.88
CA TYR A 489 20.24 -10.08 -2.40
C TYR A 489 20.35 -11.51 -2.92
N LEU A 490 21.52 -12.13 -2.83
CA LEU A 490 21.75 -13.51 -3.22
C LEU A 490 21.57 -14.43 -2.02
N ASP A 491 21.04 -15.62 -2.25
CA ASP A 491 20.87 -16.65 -1.23
C ASP A 491 21.56 -17.98 -1.60
N GLU A 492 21.24 -19.07 -0.92
CA GLU A 492 21.88 -20.37 -1.15
C GLU A 492 21.62 -20.95 -2.54
N ARG A 493 20.54 -20.53 -3.23
CA ARG A 493 20.28 -20.87 -4.64
C ARG A 493 21.34 -20.31 -5.56
N ASP A 494 21.98 -19.25 -5.09
CA ASP A 494 22.77 -18.35 -5.89
C ASP A 494 24.28 -18.58 -5.79
N LYS A 495 24.68 -19.42 -4.84
CA LYS A 495 26.03 -19.95 -4.61
C LYS A 495 26.26 -21.18 -5.48
#